data_AF-A0A2K8MIV8-F1
#
_entry.id   AF-A0A2K8MIV8-F1
#
_cell.length_a   1.000
_cell.length_b   1.000
_cell.length_c   1.000
_cell.angle_alpha   90.00
_cell.angle_beta   90.00
_cell.angle_gamma   90.00
#
_symmetry.space_group_name_H-M   'P 1'
#
loop_
_entity.id
_entity.type
_entity.pdbx_description
1 polymer ?
#
loop_
_entity_poly.entity_id
_entity_poly.type
_entity_poly.pdbx_seq_one_letter_code
_entity_poly.pdbx_strand_id
1 'polypeptide(L)'
;MKLLRILSVLAALLVMTGEGYRSWGAGRPAVFWMDDMLAGTMMIAAAFLVGRPTFATHSFFSAAWGVAVGMLYGSFFGKLYDPASANPGNFSIGVLTWLLGLAFILSIAGLIASILLPNPRR
;
A
#
# COMPACT_ATOMS: atom_id res chain seq x y z
N MET A 1 18.41 3.03 -2.92
CA MET A 1 18.00 2.36 -1.67
C MET A 1 17.37 3.28 -0.63
N LYS A 2 18.06 4.29 -0.07
CA LYS A 2 17.52 5.14 1.02
C LYS A 2 16.17 5.80 0.67
N LEU A 3 16.08 6.42 -0.52
CA LEU A 3 14.85 7.06 -0.98
C LEU A 3 13.66 6.09 -1.04
N LEU A 4 13.84 4.93 -1.67
CA LEU A 4 12.75 3.96 -1.84
C LEU A 4 12.25 3.40 -0.50
N ARG A 5 13.14 3.26 0.50
CA ARG A 5 12.74 2.90 1.88
C ARG A 5 11.88 3.98 2.51
N ILE A 6 12.28 5.25 2.37
CA ILE A 6 11.50 6.40 2.87
C ILE A 6 10.13 6.44 2.18
N LEU A 7 10.10 6.30 0.85
CA LEU A 7 8.86 6.27 0.09
C LEU A 7 7.95 5.12 0.51
N SER A 8 8.51 3.94 0.80
CA SER A 8 7.75 2.80 1.30
C SER A 8 7.10 3.09 2.66
N VAL A 9 7.83 3.70 3.59
CA VAL A 9 7.27 4.11 4.89
C VAL A 9 6.20 5.18 4.72
N LEU A 10 6.43 6.19 3.88
CA LEU A 10 5.45 7.25 3.63
C LEU A 10 4.17 6.69 2.98
N ALA A 11 4.31 5.84 1.97
CA ALA A 11 3.17 5.19 1.32
C ALA A 11 2.36 4.33 2.31
N ALA A 12 3.05 3.55 3.15
CA ALA A 12 2.41 2.75 4.20
C ALA A 12 1.62 3.62 5.18
N LEU A 13 2.25 4.69 5.69
CA LEU A 13 1.59 5.60 6.61
C LEU A 13 0.38 6.28 5.98
N LEU A 14 0.47 6.71 4.71
CA LEU A 14 -0.65 7.33 3.99
C LEU A 14 -1.82 6.36 3.81
N VAL A 15 -1.55 5.10 3.45
CA VAL A 15 -2.58 4.06 3.32
C VAL A 15 -3.24 3.79 4.67
N MET A 16 -2.44 3.54 5.72
CA MET A 16 -2.95 3.23 7.05
C MET A 16 -3.73 4.39 7.66
N THR A 17 -3.22 5.62 7.57
CA THR A 17 -3.90 6.80 8.11
C THR A 17 -5.12 7.17 7.28
N GLY A 18 -5.04 7.06 5.95
CA GLY A 18 -6.16 7.28 5.05
C GLY A 18 -7.31 6.31 5.32
N GLU A 19 -7.01 5.02 5.48
CA GLU A 19 -8.01 4.02 5.83
C GLU A 19 -8.55 4.17 7.25
N GLY A 20 -7.67 4.52 8.20
CA GLY A 20 -8.05 4.84 9.57
C GLY A 20 -9.05 5.99 9.62
N TYR A 21 -8.76 7.09 8.92
CA TYR A 21 -9.70 8.21 8.79
C TYR A 21 -10.97 7.79 8.05
N ARG A 22 -10.88 7.02 6.96
CA ARG A 22 -12.06 6.54 6.22
C ARG A 22 -13.00 5.72 7.09
N SER A 23 -12.44 4.90 7.98
CA SER A 23 -13.19 3.96 8.83
C SER A 23 -13.67 4.58 10.13
N TRP A 24 -13.06 5.68 10.57
CA TRP A 24 -13.34 6.31 11.86
C TRP A 24 -14.80 6.77 11.97
N GLY A 25 -15.56 6.18 12.91
CA GLY A 25 -16.97 6.51 13.11
C GLY A 25 -17.91 6.07 11.99
N ALA A 26 -17.41 5.41 10.94
CA ALA A 26 -18.19 5.00 9.77
C ALA A 26 -18.90 3.63 9.94
N GLY A 27 -18.80 3.00 11.11
CA GLY A 27 -19.43 1.70 11.40
C GLY A 27 -18.92 0.54 10.56
N ARG A 28 -17.75 0.68 9.92
CA ARG A 28 -17.20 -0.32 9.01
C ARG A 28 -16.56 -1.49 9.78
N PRO A 29 -16.91 -2.75 9.47
CA PRO A 29 -16.32 -3.90 10.15
C PRO A 29 -14.79 -3.95 9.98
N ALA A 30 -14.09 -4.36 11.05
CA ALA A 30 -12.62 -4.35 11.11
C ALA A 30 -11.95 -5.10 9.95
N VAL A 31 -12.51 -6.24 9.56
CA VAL A 31 -11.98 -7.09 8.49
C VAL A 31 -11.82 -6.37 7.14
N PHE A 32 -12.61 -5.32 6.87
CA PHE A 32 -12.59 -4.58 5.61
C PHE A 32 -11.55 -3.45 5.54
N TRP A 33 -10.75 -3.28 6.59
CA TRP A 33 -9.67 -2.31 6.63
C TRP A 33 -8.38 -2.84 7.27
N MET A 34 -8.43 -4.07 7.81
CA MET A 34 -7.26 -4.74 8.39
C MET A 34 -6.19 -5.07 7.34
N ASP A 35 -6.59 -5.30 6.10
CA ASP A 35 -5.68 -5.52 4.98
C ASP A 35 -4.78 -4.29 4.73
N ASP A 36 -5.33 -3.08 4.76
CA ASP A 36 -4.57 -1.83 4.66
C ASP A 36 -3.53 -1.71 5.80
N MET A 37 -3.91 -2.07 7.02
CA MET A 37 -3.01 -2.06 8.18
C MET A 37 -1.90 -3.11 8.05
N LEU A 38 -2.25 -4.30 7.58
CA LEU A 38 -1.31 -5.41 7.39
C LEU A 38 -0.31 -5.07 6.29
N ALA A 39 -0.78 -4.61 5.13
CA ALA A 39 0.06 -4.20 4.01
C ALA A 39 1.00 -3.05 4.41
N GLY A 40 0.47 -2.01 5.06
CA GLY A 40 1.28 -0.90 5.57
C GLY A 40 2.35 -1.35 6.57
N THR A 41 1.98 -2.22 7.52
CA THR A 41 2.94 -2.78 8.49
C THR A 41 4.03 -3.61 7.80
N MET A 42 3.68 -4.44 6.82
CA MET A 42 4.64 -5.21 6.03
C MET A 42 5.60 -4.29 5.27
N MET A 43 5.11 -3.23 4.65
CA MET A 43 5.93 -2.24 3.94
C MET A 43 6.92 -1.55 4.88
N ILE A 44 6.45 -1.08 6.05
CA ILE A 44 7.31 -0.45 7.06
C ILE A 44 8.39 -1.43 7.54
N ALA A 45 8.00 -2.66 7.92
CA ALA A 45 8.93 -3.68 8.37
C ALA A 45 9.98 -4.00 7.29
N ALA A 46 9.55 -4.18 6.04
CA ALA A 46 10.45 -4.47 4.93
C ALA A 46 11.41 -3.29 4.65
N ALA A 47 10.94 -2.04 4.75
CA ALA A 47 11.76 -0.85 4.60
C ALA A 47 12.84 -0.74 5.69
N PHE A 48 12.56 -1.18 6.91
CA PHE A 48 13.58 -1.27 7.96
C PHE A 48 14.59 -2.39 7.67
N LEU A 49 14.10 -3.60 7.38
CA LEU A 49 14.95 -4.79 7.19
C LEU A 49 15.90 -4.66 5.99
N VAL A 50 15.44 -4.11 4.86
CA VAL A 50 16.28 -3.93 3.66
C VAL A 50 17.40 -2.91 3.86
N GLY A 51 17.44 -2.21 5.00
CA GLY A 51 18.58 -1.38 5.41
C GLY A 51 19.90 -2.16 5.57
N ARG A 52 19.82 -3.48 5.78
CA ARG A 52 20.95 -4.41 5.74
C ARG A 52 20.72 -5.41 4.61
N PRO A 53 21.05 -5.04 3.36
CA PRO A 53 20.51 -5.74 2.20
C PRO A 53 21.15 -7.13 2.05
N THR A 54 20.30 -8.15 2.18
CA THR A 54 20.53 -9.54 1.78
C THR A 54 19.52 -9.91 0.70
N PHE A 55 19.71 -11.05 0.02
CA PHE A 55 18.71 -11.57 -0.91
C PHE A 55 17.32 -11.65 -0.27
N ALA A 56 17.22 -12.23 0.94
CA ALA A 56 15.95 -12.40 1.64
C ALA A 56 15.26 -11.06 1.96
N THR A 57 15.99 -10.07 2.50
CA THR A 57 15.42 -8.76 2.82
C THR A 57 15.03 -7.98 1.56
N HIS A 58 15.76 -8.18 0.45
CA HIS A 58 15.44 -7.55 -0.83
C HIS A 58 14.16 -8.15 -1.43
N SER A 59 14.07 -9.48 -1.45
CA SER A 59 12.88 -10.21 -1.89
C SER A 59 11.66 -9.85 -1.03
N PHE A 60 11.82 -9.76 0.30
CA PHE A 60 10.75 -9.33 1.19
C PHE A 60 10.31 -7.89 0.92
N PHE A 61 11.25 -6.98 0.64
CA PHE A 61 10.93 -5.61 0.27
C PHE A 61 10.11 -5.51 -1.01
N SER A 62 10.49 -6.26 -2.05
CA SER A 62 9.68 -6.34 -3.28
C SER A 62 8.33 -7.02 -3.04
N ALA A 63 8.28 -8.07 -2.23
CA ALA A 63 7.03 -8.74 -1.89
C ALA A 63 6.06 -7.80 -1.15
N ALA A 64 6.55 -6.97 -0.24
CA ALA A 64 5.72 -6.00 0.48
C ALA A 64 5.08 -4.97 -0.46
N TRP A 65 5.83 -4.46 -1.46
CA TRP A 65 5.25 -3.63 -2.52
C TRP A 65 4.22 -4.40 -3.36
N GLY A 66 4.47 -5.68 -3.65
CA GLY A 66 3.53 -6.54 -4.37
C GLY A 66 2.21 -6.77 -3.61
N VAL A 67 2.28 -6.94 -2.29
CA VAL A 67 1.08 -7.02 -1.43
C VAL A 67 0.28 -5.73 -1.52
N ALA A 68 0.93 -4.57 -1.44
CA ALA A 68 0.26 -3.29 -1.58
C ALA A 68 -0.42 -3.13 -2.95
N VAL A 69 0.25 -3.53 -4.04
CA VAL A 69 -0.34 -3.55 -5.39
C VAL A 69 -1.59 -4.41 -5.45
N GLY A 70 -1.52 -5.65 -4.95
CA GLY A 70 -2.65 -6.59 -5.00
C GLY A 70 -3.85 -6.11 -4.19
N MET A 71 -3.61 -5.59 -2.99
CA MET A 71 -4.64 -5.01 -2.12
C MET A 71 -5.30 -3.78 -2.78
N LEU A 72 -4.49 -2.84 -3.28
CA LEU A 72 -4.99 -1.62 -3.90
C LEU A 72 -5.71 -1.89 -5.23
N TYR A 73 -5.33 -2.93 -5.98
CA TYR A 73 -6.03 -3.34 -7.20
C TYR A 73 -7.51 -3.62 -6.92
N GLY A 74 -7.80 -4.51 -5.98
CA GLY A 74 -9.19 -4.85 -5.64
C GLY A 74 -9.95 -3.64 -5.10
N SER A 75 -9.29 -2.82 -4.27
CA SER A 75 -9.90 -1.63 -3.68
C SER A 75 -10.23 -0.56 -4.71
N PHE A 76 -9.31 -0.26 -5.64
CA PHE A 76 -9.47 0.76 -6.67
C PHE A 76 -10.49 0.34 -7.73
N PHE A 77 -10.30 -0.84 -8.35
CA PHE A 77 -11.17 -1.29 -9.44
C PHE A 77 -12.58 -1.62 -8.95
N GLY A 78 -12.74 -2.10 -7.71
CA GLY A 78 -14.07 -2.31 -7.12
C GLY A 78 -14.88 -1.01 -7.06
N LYS A 79 -14.26 0.11 -6.69
CA LYS A 79 -14.92 1.42 -6.60
C LYS A 79 -15.08 2.11 -7.95
N LEU A 80 -14.22 1.78 -8.91
CA LEU A 80 -14.32 2.26 -10.29
C LEU A 80 -15.47 1.58 -11.04
N TYR A 81 -15.66 0.27 -10.83
CA TYR A 81 -16.65 -0.52 -11.54
C TYR A 81 -18.05 -0.45 -10.91
N ASP A 82 -18.13 -0.50 -9.58
CA ASP A 82 -19.40 -0.43 -8.85
C ASP A 82 -19.33 0.60 -7.70
N PRO A 83 -19.36 1.91 -8.03
CA PRO A 83 -19.29 2.98 -7.03
C PRO A 83 -20.55 3.04 -6.15
N ALA A 84 -21.68 2.49 -6.59
CA ALA A 84 -22.95 2.59 -5.88
C ALA A 84 -23.01 1.67 -4.65
N SER A 85 -22.34 0.51 -4.70
CA SER A 85 -22.24 -0.42 -3.57
C SER A 85 -21.08 -0.10 -2.62
N ALA A 86 -20.21 0.85 -2.98
CA ALA A 86 -19.06 1.22 -2.18
C ALA A 86 -19.45 2.05 -0.96
N ASN A 87 -18.88 1.72 0.21
CA ASN A 87 -18.94 2.59 1.39
C ASN A 87 -17.70 3.50 1.41
N PRO A 88 -17.84 4.81 1.10
CA PRO A 88 -16.71 5.71 1.04
C PRO A 88 -16.28 6.23 2.42
N GLY A 89 -17.02 5.91 3.49
CA GLY A 89 -16.77 6.38 4.84
C GLY A 89 -16.75 7.91 4.91
N ASN A 90 -15.69 8.45 5.50
CA ASN A 90 -15.50 9.90 5.68
C ASN A 90 -15.03 10.66 4.41
N PHE A 91 -14.88 9.97 3.27
CA PHE A 91 -14.55 10.60 1.99
C PHE A 91 -15.78 10.68 1.09
N SER A 92 -15.73 11.56 0.07
CA SER A 92 -16.61 11.40 -1.09
C SER A 92 -16.08 10.29 -1.99
N ILE A 93 -16.98 9.57 -2.68
CA ILE A 93 -16.57 8.44 -3.53
C ILE A 93 -15.58 8.85 -4.61
N GLY A 94 -15.75 10.02 -5.22
CA GLY A 94 -14.85 10.54 -6.25
C GLY A 94 -13.44 10.81 -5.72
N VAL A 95 -13.32 11.44 -4.54
CA VAL A 95 -12.03 11.71 -3.90
C VAL A 95 -11.36 10.40 -3.50
N LEU A 96 -12.11 9.46 -2.91
CA LEU A 96 -11.58 8.16 -2.51
C LEU A 96 -11.02 7.38 -3.69
N THR A 97 -11.78 7.29 -4.79
CA THR A 97 -11.34 6.58 -5.99
C THR A 97 -10.07 7.20 -6.58
N TRP A 98 -9.97 8.54 -6.61
CA TRP A 98 -8.76 9.24 -7.03
C TRP A 98 -7.54 8.92 -6.15
N LEU A 99 -7.71 8.98 -4.83
CA LEU A 99 -6.63 8.67 -3.87
C LEU A 99 -6.15 7.22 -4.02
N LEU A 100 -7.07 6.27 -4.15
CA LEU A 100 -6.74 4.86 -4.36
C LEU A 100 -6.02 4.64 -5.69
N GLY A 101 -6.44 5.32 -6.77
CA GLY A 101 -5.77 5.25 -8.06
C GLY A 101 -4.33 5.77 -8.00
N LEU A 102 -4.11 6.90 -7.32
CA LEU A 102 -2.76 7.43 -7.10
C LEU A 102 -1.91 6.47 -6.26
N ALA A 103 -2.44 5.95 -5.16
CA ALA A 103 -1.75 4.98 -4.32
C ALA A 103 -1.39 3.71 -5.12
N PHE A 104 -2.31 3.23 -5.96
CA PHE A 104 -2.09 2.06 -6.80
C PHE A 104 -0.95 2.27 -7.79
N ILE A 105 -0.93 3.39 -8.52
CA ILE A 105 0.17 3.72 -9.45
C ILE A 105 1.51 3.83 -8.71
N LEU A 106 1.52 4.49 -7.55
CA LEU A 106 2.72 4.60 -6.72
C LEU A 106 3.21 3.23 -6.22
N SER A 107 2.29 2.32 -5.88
CA SER A 107 2.63 0.96 -5.46
C SER A 107 3.27 0.14 -6.58
N ILE A 108 2.77 0.28 -7.83
CA ILE A 108 3.35 -0.35 -9.02
C ILE A 108 4.75 0.22 -9.27
N ALA A 109 4.90 1.54 -9.24
CA ALA A 109 6.20 2.19 -9.42
C ALA A 109 7.20 1.74 -8.33
N GLY A 110 6.75 1.64 -7.09
CA GLY A 110 7.54 1.14 -5.97
C GLY A 110 7.98 -0.31 -6.14
N LEU A 111 7.09 -1.19 -6.61
CA LEU A 111 7.39 -2.59 -6.92
C LEU A 111 8.40 -2.72 -8.05
N ILE A 112 8.21 -2.00 -9.16
CA ILE A 112 9.15 -2.02 -10.28
C ILE A 112 10.52 -1.52 -9.82
N ALA A 113 10.55 -0.39 -9.11
CA ALA A 113 11.78 0.16 -8.57
C ALA A 113 12.47 -0.80 -7.58
N SER A 114 11.71 -1.55 -6.77
CA SER A 114 12.27 -2.51 -5.81
C SER A 114 12.88 -3.72 -6.50
N ILE A 115 12.30 -4.17 -7.62
CA ILE A 115 12.84 -5.27 -8.43
C ILE A 115 14.11 -4.85 -9.18
N LEU A 116 14.13 -3.63 -9.71
CA LEU A 116 15.25 -3.10 -10.51
C LEU A 116 16.49 -2.72 -9.68
N LEU A 117 16.38 -2.72 -8.35
CA LEU A 117 17.53 -2.44 -7.49
C LEU A 117 18.59 -3.56 -7.59
N PRO A 118 19.89 -3.21 -7.64
CA PRO A 118 20.96 -4.20 -7.68
C PRO A 118 20.87 -5.17 -6.50
N ASN A 119 20.83 -6.46 -6.81
CA ASN A 119 20.76 -7.51 -5.81
C ASN A 119 22.15 -7.69 -5.17
N PRO A 120 22.30 -7.66 -3.84
CA PRO A 120 23.62 -7.76 -3.17
C PRO A 120 24.42 -9.04 -3.44
N ARG A 121 23.85 -10.02 -4.16
CA ARG A 121 24.48 -11.31 -4.50
C ARG A 121 24.70 -11.52 -6.00
N ARG A 122 24.48 -10.50 -6.84
CA ARG A 122 24.83 -10.53 -8.27
C ARG A 122 25.99 -9.59 -8.55
#